data_AF-A0A920FBY4-F1
#
_entry.id   AF-A0A920FBY4-F1
#
_cell.length_a   1.000
_cell.length_b   1.000
_cell.length_c   1.000
_cell.angle_alpha   90.00
_cell.angle_beta   90.00
_cell.angle_gamma   90.00
#
_symmetry.space_group_name_H-M   'P 1'
#
loop_
_entity.id
_entity.type
_entity.pdbx_description
1 polymer ?
#
loop_
_entity_poly.entity_id
_entity_poly.type
_entity_poly.pdbx_seq_one_letter_code
_entity_poly.pdbx_strand_id
1 'polypeptide(L)'
;MRSYPTIDGLRASEICFNSVKVDQQHVLGELNQAAEYIQKVVDRACVLLCAEAAGAMDTAVKLTVDYIKNREQFGQAIGSFQVLHIERLKCLGLKIFREL
;
A
#
# COMPACT_ATOMS: atom_id res chain seq x y z
N MET A 1 -10.69 -23.28 -12.06
CA MET A 1 -10.29 -21.91 -11.69
C MET A 1 -11.54 -21.13 -11.38
N ARG A 2 -11.67 -20.57 -10.17
CA ARG A 2 -12.82 -19.75 -9.77
C ARG A 2 -12.32 -18.36 -9.39
N SER A 3 -12.63 -17.37 -10.21
CA SER A 3 -12.21 -15.97 -9.98
C SER A 3 -13.29 -15.18 -9.24
N TYR A 4 -12.87 -14.23 -8.41
CA TYR A 4 -13.77 -13.37 -7.64
C TYR A 4 -13.11 -12.00 -7.35
N PRO A 5 -13.92 -10.94 -7.17
CA PRO A 5 -13.41 -9.64 -6.77
C PRO A 5 -13.04 -9.62 -5.28
N THR A 6 -12.09 -8.77 -4.90
CA THR A 6 -11.71 -8.48 -3.51
C THR A 6 -12.29 -7.15 -3.05
N ILE A 7 -12.27 -6.88 -1.74
CA ILE A 7 -12.89 -5.69 -1.11
C ILE A 7 -12.27 -4.36 -1.59
N ASP A 8 -11.01 -4.39 -1.98
CA ASP A 8 -10.23 -3.29 -2.54
C ASP A 8 -10.41 -3.15 -4.07
N GLY A 9 -11.28 -3.96 -4.68
CA GLY A 9 -11.56 -3.92 -6.12
C GLY A 9 -10.55 -4.68 -7.00
N LEU A 10 -9.56 -5.35 -6.40
CA LEU A 10 -8.66 -6.24 -7.12
C LEU A 10 -9.33 -7.59 -7.45
N ARG A 11 -8.56 -8.49 -8.08
CA ARG A 11 -9.04 -9.80 -8.52
C ARG A 11 -8.24 -10.90 -7.85
N ALA A 12 -8.93 -11.88 -7.31
CA ALA A 12 -8.35 -13.12 -6.82
C ALA A 12 -8.94 -14.33 -7.56
N SER A 13 -8.26 -15.47 -7.47
CA SER A 13 -8.76 -16.71 -8.07
C SER A 13 -8.26 -17.94 -7.33
N GLU A 14 -9.15 -18.90 -7.15
CA GLU A 14 -8.80 -20.25 -6.73
C GLU A 14 -8.31 -21.06 -7.93
N ILE A 15 -7.18 -21.75 -7.78
CA ILE A 15 -6.56 -22.59 -8.79
C ILE A 15 -6.31 -23.97 -8.15
N CYS A 16 -6.75 -25.04 -8.83
CA CYS A 16 -6.54 -26.42 -8.40
C CYS A 16 -5.71 -27.14 -9.45
N PHE A 17 -4.68 -27.87 -9.00
CA PHE A 17 -3.83 -28.68 -9.87
C PHE A 17 -4.19 -30.16 -9.67
N ASN A 18 -4.75 -30.80 -10.69
CA ASN A 18 -5.11 -32.22 -10.65
C ASN A 18 -4.20 -33.01 -11.59
N SER A 19 -3.28 -33.80 -11.01
CA SER A 19 -2.35 -34.67 -11.76
C SER A 19 -1.60 -33.95 -12.90
N VAL A 20 -1.28 -32.67 -12.71
CA VAL A 20 -0.54 -31.87 -13.68
C VAL A 20 0.90 -32.37 -13.76
N LYS A 21 1.35 -32.72 -14.97
CA LYS A 21 2.73 -33.11 -15.23
C LYS A 21 3.50 -31.88 -15.72
N VAL A 22 4.70 -31.70 -15.18
CA VAL A 22 5.59 -30.60 -15.53
C VAL A 22 6.98 -31.18 -15.75
N ASP A 23 7.55 -30.91 -16.92
CA ASP A 23 8.90 -31.37 -17.26
C ASP A 23 9.97 -30.59 -16.47
N GLN A 24 11.12 -31.21 -16.23
CA GLN A 24 12.23 -30.63 -15.47
C GLN A 24 12.72 -29.29 -16.04
N GLN A 25 12.62 -29.08 -17.35
CA GLN A 25 12.96 -27.81 -18.02
C GLN A 25 12.13 -26.61 -17.56
N HIS A 26 10.97 -26.83 -16.92
CA HIS A 26 10.12 -25.76 -16.39
C HIS A 26 10.34 -25.49 -14.90
N VAL A 27 11.28 -26.21 -14.24
CA VAL A 27 11.66 -25.94 -12.86
C VAL A 27 12.45 -24.63 -12.82
N LEU A 28 12.01 -23.69 -11.97
CA LEU A 28 12.70 -22.43 -11.75
C LEU A 28 13.73 -22.60 -10.65
N GLY A 29 15.01 -22.47 -11.00
CA GLY A 29 16.13 -22.69 -10.08
C GLY A 29 16.38 -24.18 -9.81
N GLU A 30 16.89 -24.49 -8.62
CA GLU A 30 17.26 -25.85 -8.22
C GLU A 30 16.12 -26.57 -7.52
N LEU A 31 16.03 -27.89 -7.76
CA LEU A 31 15.01 -28.74 -7.13
C LEU A 31 15.15 -28.69 -5.61
N ASN A 32 14.02 -28.55 -4.91
CA ASN A 32 13.94 -28.43 -3.45
C ASN A 32 14.55 -27.15 -2.84
N GLN A 33 14.91 -26.14 -3.64
CA GLN A 33 15.48 -24.88 -3.13
C GLN A 33 14.52 -23.67 -3.26
N ALA A 34 13.24 -23.88 -3.54
CA ALA A 34 12.26 -22.82 -3.79
C ALA A 34 12.11 -21.82 -2.62
N ALA A 35 12.28 -22.27 -1.38
CA ALA A 35 12.06 -21.44 -0.20
C ALA A 35 12.95 -20.18 -0.18
N GLU A 36 14.23 -20.31 -0.55
CA GLU A 36 15.16 -19.17 -0.57
C GLU A 36 14.77 -18.14 -1.65
N TYR A 37 14.36 -18.61 -2.82
CA TYR A 37 13.91 -17.73 -3.91
C TYR A 37 12.63 -16.98 -3.52
N ILE A 38 11.67 -17.68 -2.90
CA ILE A 38 10.42 -17.07 -2.43
C ILE A 38 10.73 -16.02 -1.37
N GLN A 39 11.60 -16.32 -0.39
CA GLN A 39 11.95 -15.36 0.65
C GLN A 39 12.52 -14.06 0.07
N LYS A 40 13.45 -14.15 -0.88
CA LYS A 40 14.02 -12.97 -1.55
C LYS A 40 12.96 -12.14 -2.28
N VAL A 41 11.94 -12.78 -2.85
CA VAL A 41 10.83 -12.08 -3.51
C VAL A 41 9.91 -11.43 -2.48
N VAL A 42 9.60 -12.12 -1.39
CA VAL A 42 8.79 -11.60 -0.27
C VAL A 42 9.45 -10.38 0.34
N ASP A 43 10.75 -10.43 0.62
CA ASP A 43 11.49 -9.30 1.20
C ASP A 43 11.37 -8.03 0.32
N ARG A 44 11.52 -8.19 -1.00
CA ARG A 44 11.34 -7.09 -1.96
C ARG A 44 9.90 -6.61 -2.00
N ALA A 45 8.93 -7.53 -2.02
CA ALA A 45 7.52 -7.18 -2.03
C ALA A 45 7.11 -6.40 -0.77
N CYS A 46 7.64 -6.76 0.40
CA CYS A 46 7.43 -6.03 1.65
C CYS A 46 7.92 -4.58 1.56
N VAL A 47 9.11 -4.34 1.01
CA VAL A 47 9.63 -2.98 0.82
C VAL A 47 8.74 -2.17 -0.13
N LEU A 48 8.30 -2.78 -1.23
CA LEU A 48 7.40 -2.13 -2.18
C LEU A 48 6.05 -1.79 -1.54
N LEU A 49 5.48 -2.70 -0.74
CA LEU A 49 4.23 -2.47 -0.02
C LEU A 49 4.35 -1.31 0.98
N CYS A 50 5.47 -1.22 1.71
CA CYS A 50 5.74 -0.09 2.58
C CYS A 50 5.82 1.23 1.81
N ALA A 51 6.49 1.24 0.64
CA ALA A 51 6.60 2.43 -0.20
C ALA A 51 5.22 2.87 -0.74
N GLU A 52 4.38 1.91 -1.16
CA GLU A 52 3.01 2.17 -1.57
C GLU A 52 2.17 2.78 -0.45
N ALA A 53 2.20 2.17 0.75
CA ALA A 53 1.47 2.65 1.91
C ALA A 53 1.90 4.08 2.30
N ALA A 54 3.20 4.37 2.28
CA ALA A 54 3.72 5.71 2.54
C ALA A 54 3.21 6.74 1.51
N GLY A 55 3.20 6.38 0.22
CA GLY A 55 2.66 7.24 -0.84
C GLY A 55 1.14 7.47 -0.72
N ALA A 56 0.39 6.44 -0.34
CA ALA A 56 -1.04 6.54 -0.07
C ALA A 56 -1.32 7.47 1.11
N MET A 57 -0.55 7.37 2.20
CA MET A 57 -0.66 8.25 3.36
C MET A 57 -0.35 9.71 3.01
N ASP A 58 0.72 9.99 2.25
CA ASP A 58 1.05 11.35 1.80
C ASP A 58 -0.08 11.95 0.94
N THR A 59 -0.68 11.15 0.07
CA THR A 59 -1.82 11.56 -0.75
C THR A 59 -3.05 11.85 0.11
N ALA A 60 -3.38 10.98 1.07
CA ALA A 60 -4.50 11.18 1.98
C ALA A 60 -4.34 12.47 2.80
N VAL A 61 -3.13 12.78 3.27
CA VAL A 61 -2.83 14.04 3.97
C VAL A 61 -3.05 15.24 3.05
N LYS A 62 -2.55 15.21 1.81
CA LYS A 62 -2.73 16.30 0.85
C LYS A 62 -4.21 16.58 0.58
N LEU A 63 -4.98 15.54 0.26
CA LEU A 63 -6.43 15.66 0.00
C LEU A 63 -7.17 16.22 1.21
N THR A 64 -6.82 15.77 2.42
CA THR A 64 -7.40 16.28 3.66
C THR A 64 -7.09 17.75 3.86
N VAL A 65 -5.83 18.16 3.65
CA VAL A 65 -5.40 19.56 3.78
C VAL A 65 -6.13 20.47 2.78
N ASP A 66 -6.27 20.02 1.54
CA ASP A 66 -6.97 20.80 0.52
C ASP A 66 -8.46 20.94 0.84
N TYR A 67 -9.09 19.87 1.36
CA TYR A 67 -10.49 19.91 1.78
C TYR A 67 -10.71 20.91 2.92
N ILE A 68 -9.91 20.87 3.99
CA ILE A 68 -10.12 21.74 5.16
C ILE A 68 -9.84 23.23 4.87
N LYS A 69 -9.04 23.54 3.84
CA LYS A 69 -8.81 24.92 3.38
C LYS A 69 -10.02 25.49 2.66
N ASN A 70 -10.68 24.67 1.84
CA ASN A 70 -11.77 25.10 0.96
C ASN A 70 -13.15 24.98 1.63
N ARG A 71 -13.27 24.19 2.69
CA ARG A 71 -14.54 23.97 3.39
C ARG A 71 -14.83 25.12 4.35
N GLU A 72 -15.87 25.89 4.05
CA GLU A 72 -16.39 26.95 4.92
C GLU A 72 -17.52 26.45 5.82
N GLN A 73 -17.40 26.69 7.13
CA GLN A 73 -18.44 26.48 8.13
C GLN A 73 -18.28 27.53 9.23
N PHE A 74 -19.38 27.93 9.88
CA PHE A 74 -19.35 28.98 10.90
C PHE A 74 -18.81 30.33 10.38
N GLY A 75 -18.99 30.61 9.08
CA GLY A 75 -18.56 31.85 8.45
C GLY A 75 -17.05 31.95 8.16
N GLN A 76 -16.29 30.86 8.30
CA GLN A 76 -14.86 30.82 7.98
C GLN A 76 -14.42 29.44 7.47
N ALA A 77 -13.22 29.35 6.89
CA ALA A 77 -12.61 28.06 6.56
C ALA A 77 -12.37 27.23 7.84
N ILE A 78 -12.71 25.93 7.81
CA ILE A 78 -12.53 25.07 8.99
C ILE A 78 -11.06 24.85 9.34
N GLY A 79 -10.15 24.96 8.36
CA GLY A 79 -8.70 24.90 8.60
C GLY A 79 -8.15 25.96 9.57
N SER A 80 -8.93 27.02 9.87
CA SER A 80 -8.56 28.07 10.82
C SER A 80 -8.73 27.67 12.30
N PHE A 81 -9.44 26.57 12.59
CA PHE A 81 -9.60 26.07 13.95
C PHE A 81 -8.33 25.35 14.45
N GLN A 82 -7.86 25.68 15.66
CA GLN A 82 -6.61 25.17 16.23
C GLN A 82 -6.54 23.64 16.34
N VAL A 83 -7.66 22.96 16.61
CA VAL A 83 -7.73 21.49 16.71
C VAL A 83 -7.29 20.84 15.40
N LEU A 84 -7.79 21.32 14.26
CA LEU A 84 -7.43 20.81 12.93
C LEU A 84 -5.98 21.17 12.56
N HIS A 85 -5.48 22.31 13.04
CA HIS A 85 -4.09 22.70 12.87
C HIS A 85 -3.12 21.78 13.62
N ILE A 86 -3.41 21.44 14.87
CA ILE A 86 -2.58 20.55 15.71
C ILE A 86 -2.59 19.12 15.16
N GLU A 87 -3.75 18.57 14.79
CA GLU A 87 -3.83 17.23 14.19
C GLU A 87 -3.07 17.15 12.86
N ARG A 88 -3.15 18.18 12.01
CA ARG A 88 -2.35 18.27 10.79
C ARG A 88 -0.85 18.27 11.08
N LEU A 89 -0.39 19.02 12.08
CA LEU A 89 1.02 19.07 12.45
C LEU A 89 1.53 17.69 12.93
N LYS A 90 0.70 16.91 13.63
CA LYS A 90 1.05 15.53 14.01
C LYS A 90 1.26 14.63 12.79
N CYS A 91 0.36 14.68 11.80
CA CYS A 91 0.51 13.91 10.56
C CYS A 91 1.73 14.37 9.72
N LEU A 92 2.09 15.64 9.78
CA LEU A 92 3.24 16.22 9.07
C LEU A 92 4.59 16.02 9.79
N GLY A 93 4.59 15.52 11.04
CA GLY A 93 5.81 15.22 11.80
C GLY A 93 6.76 14.22 11.12
N LEU A 94 6.30 13.53 10.07
CA LEU A 94 7.09 12.66 9.21
C LEU A 94 7.93 13.41 8.15
N LYS A 95 7.78 14.73 7.97
CA LYS A 95 8.63 15.51 7.04
C LYS A 95 10.08 15.68 7.52
N ILE A 96 10.38 15.42 8.80
CA ILE A 96 11.75 15.50 9.33
C ILE A 96 12.69 14.44 8.71
N PHE A 97 12.15 13.36 8.13
CA PHE A 97 12.95 12.33 7.45
C PHE A 97 13.29 12.61 5.98
N ARG A 98 12.78 13.71 5.39
CA ARG A 98 12.99 14.02 3.96
C ARG A 98 14.20 14.94 3.69
N GLU A 99 14.92 15.35 4.74
CA GLU A 99 16.14 16.18 4.66
C GLU A 99 17.38 15.50 5.28
N LEU A 100 17.40 14.17 5.36
CA LEU A 100 18.59 13.37 5.71
C LEU A 100 18.99 12.44 4.57
#